data_AF-A0A7C8YF68-F1
#
_entry.id   AF-A0A7C8YF68-F1
#
_cell.length_a   1.000
_cell.length_b   1.000
_cell.length_c   1.000
_cell.angle_alpha   90.00
_cell.angle_beta   90.00
_cell.angle_gamma   90.00
#
_symmetry.space_group_name_H-M   'P 1'
#
loop_
_entity.id
_entity.type
_entity.pdbx_description
1 polymer ?
#
loop_
_entity_poly.entity_id
_entity_poly.type
_entity_poly.pdbx_seq_one_letter_code
_entity_poly.pdbx_strand_id
1 'polypeptide(L)'
;MDDVKLRRSENDSSILVATLCCEDRPELIMDLTRALRSVKGRVVRAEMATVGGRTKSILWVRGVSGGGIGGSGSGSGGPEGLLRRALKVVVDKPSSSGNMGHHLGLMVGSRIQSPYYYY
;
A
#
# COMPACT_ATOMS: atom_id res chain seq x y z
N MET A 1 5.20 13.33 -3.08
CA MET A 1 5.40 12.27 -4.08
C MET A 1 5.13 10.97 -3.39
N ASP A 2 4.29 10.16 -4.01
CA ASP A 2 3.95 8.82 -3.55
C ASP A 2 5.00 7.86 -4.08
N ASP A 3 5.53 7.02 -3.19
CA ASP A 3 6.71 6.20 -3.48
C ASP A 3 6.53 4.78 -2.96
N VAL A 4 7.09 3.82 -3.70
CA VAL A 4 7.18 2.39 -3.30
C VAL A 4 8.62 1.94 -3.46
N LYS A 5 9.21 1.47 -2.36
CA LYS A 5 10.55 0.89 -2.29
C LYS A 5 10.44 -0.56 -1.86
N LEU A 6 11.13 -1.45 -2.58
CA LEU A 6 11.20 -2.87 -2.24
C LEU A 6 12.65 -3.26 -1.96
N ARG A 7 12.83 -4.18 -1.02
CA ARG A 7 14.10 -4.86 -0.75
C ARG A 7 13.84 -6.26 -0.22
N ARG A 8 14.82 -7.15 -0.26
CA ARG A 8 14.76 -8.42 0.50
C ARG A 8 15.07 -8.16 1.97
N SER A 9 14.47 -8.95 2.85
CA SER A 9 14.84 -8.92 4.27
C SER A 9 16.24 -9.52 4.44
N GLU A 10 17.04 -8.92 5.32
CA GLU A 10 18.39 -9.41 5.66
C GLU A 10 18.36 -10.71 6.45
N ASN A 11 17.29 -10.94 7.23
CA ASN A 11 17.14 -12.13 8.07
C ASN A 11 16.50 -13.32 7.33
N ASP A 12 15.70 -13.07 6.29
CA ASP A 12 15.01 -14.10 5.51
C ASP A 12 14.85 -13.66 4.05
N SER A 13 15.60 -14.28 3.14
CA SER A 13 15.59 -13.96 1.71
C SER A 13 14.25 -14.28 1.02
N SER A 14 13.38 -15.07 1.65
CA SER A 14 12.02 -15.36 1.18
C SER A 14 11.02 -14.24 1.49
N ILE A 15 11.43 -13.24 2.28
CA ILE A 15 10.61 -12.08 2.65
C ILE A 15 11.03 -10.85 1.83
N LEU A 16 10.03 -10.21 1.23
CA LEU A 16 10.16 -8.88 0.64
C LEU A 16 9.68 -7.83 1.63
N VAL A 17 10.47 -6.79 1.82
CA VAL A 17 10.11 -5.62 2.62
C VAL A 17 9.69 -4.51 1.68
N ALA A 18 8.41 -4.15 1.73
CA ALA A 18 7.85 -3.03 1.01
C ALA A 18 7.74 -1.82 1.92
N THR A 19 8.29 -0.68 1.49
CA THR A 19 8.10 0.62 2.14
C THR A 19 7.35 1.52 1.19
N LEU A 20 6.19 2.02 1.62
CA LEU A 20 5.38 2.93 0.83
C LEU A 20 5.00 4.17 1.64
N CYS A 21 4.81 5.28 0.93
CA CYS A 21 4.33 6.54 1.47
C CYS A 21 3.27 7.07 0.50
N CYS A 22 2.07 7.33 1.00
CA CYS A 22 0.97 7.86 0.19
C CYS A 22 0.04 8.74 1.03
N GLU A 23 -0.89 9.43 0.38
CA GLU A 23 -1.99 10.12 1.06
C GLU A 23 -2.79 9.14 1.93
N ASP A 24 -3.14 9.58 3.15
CA ASP A 24 -3.96 8.80 4.08
C ASP A 24 -5.42 8.86 3.65
N ARG A 25 -6.02 7.68 3.46
CA ARG A 25 -7.38 7.54 2.95
C ARG A 25 -8.07 6.38 3.65
N PRO A 26 -9.39 6.46 3.94
CA PRO A 26 -10.11 5.42 4.67
C PRO A 26 -10.07 4.05 3.97
N GLU A 27 -9.99 4.02 2.65
CA GLU A 27 -9.90 2.80 1.83
C GLU A 27 -8.47 2.25 1.67
N LEU A 28 -7.45 2.94 2.17
CA LEU A 28 -6.04 2.59 1.92
C LEU A 28 -5.70 1.17 2.36
N ILE A 29 -6.09 0.77 3.57
CA ILE A 29 -5.81 -0.58 4.09
C ILE A 29 -6.50 -1.64 3.23
N MET A 30 -7.77 -1.42 2.87
CA MET A 30 -8.52 -2.36 2.04
C MET A 30 -7.88 -2.50 0.64
N ASP A 31 -7.46 -1.40 0.04
CA ASP A 31 -6.78 -1.39 -1.25
C ASP A 31 -5.41 -2.09 -1.17
N LEU A 32 -4.63 -1.88 -0.10
CA LEU A 32 -3.39 -2.60 0.18
C LEU A 32 -3.64 -4.10 0.33
N THR A 33 -4.63 -4.52 1.14
CA THR A 33 -4.99 -5.93 1.30
C THR A 33 -5.39 -6.56 -0.03
N ARG A 34 -6.21 -5.87 -0.84
CA ARG A 34 -6.63 -6.36 -2.17
C ARG A 34 -5.42 -6.53 -3.10
N ALA A 35 -4.52 -5.55 -3.12
CA ALA A 35 -3.28 -5.62 -3.90
C ALA A 35 -2.39 -6.79 -3.47
N LEU A 36 -2.18 -6.98 -2.17
CA LEU A 36 -1.39 -8.09 -1.62
C LEU A 36 -2.00 -9.45 -1.98
N ARG A 37 -3.32 -9.61 -1.84
CA ARG A 37 -4.02 -10.84 -2.23
C ARG A 37 -3.88 -11.14 -3.72
N SER A 38 -3.90 -10.11 -4.59
CA SER A 38 -3.78 -10.29 -6.04
C SER A 38 -2.48 -10.97 -6.48
N VAL A 39 -1.43 -10.81 -5.66
CA VAL A 39 -0.10 -11.42 -5.88
C VAL A 39 0.17 -12.58 -4.92
N LYS A 40 -0.87 -13.12 -4.26
CA LYS A 40 -0.78 -14.18 -3.24
C LYS A 40 0.19 -13.85 -2.09
N GLY A 41 0.50 -12.57 -1.89
CA GLY A 41 1.42 -12.09 -0.86
C GLY A 41 0.77 -12.17 0.52
N ARG A 42 1.46 -12.80 1.47
CA ARG A 42 1.07 -12.83 2.88
C ARG A 42 1.92 -11.85 3.67
N VAL A 43 1.29 -10.89 4.34
CA VAL A 43 1.97 -10.00 5.27
C VAL A 43 2.28 -10.75 6.56
N VAL A 44 3.55 -10.80 6.95
CA VAL A 44 4.01 -11.44 8.20
C VAL A 44 4.34 -10.41 9.29
N ARG A 45 4.56 -9.15 8.90
CA ARG A 45 4.74 -8.01 9.80
C ARG A 45 4.31 -6.75 9.06
N ALA A 46 3.71 -5.81 9.78
CA ALA A 46 3.37 -4.50 9.26
C ALA A 46 3.67 -3.43 10.32
N GLU A 47 4.26 -2.33 9.88
CA GLU A 47 4.38 -1.10 10.65
C GLU A 47 3.70 0.00 9.83
N MET A 48 2.84 0.80 10.47
CA MET A 48 2.13 1.90 9.82
C MET A 48 2.12 3.12 10.73
N ALA A 49 2.36 4.28 10.14
CA ALA A 49 2.30 5.56 10.83
C ALA A 49 1.69 6.62 9.92
N THR A 50 0.87 7.49 10.50
CA THR A 50 0.16 8.55 9.79
C THR A 50 0.58 9.91 10.33
N VAL A 51 1.01 10.84 9.47
CA VAL A 51 1.40 12.21 9.85
C VAL A 51 0.93 13.18 8.77
N GLY A 52 0.17 14.21 9.17
CA GLY A 52 -0.22 15.31 8.28
C GLY A 52 -0.99 14.86 7.02
N GLY A 53 -1.92 13.91 7.16
CA GLY A 53 -2.69 13.38 6.03
C GLY A 53 -1.91 12.44 5.11
N ARG A 54 -0.74 11.96 5.54
CA ARG A 54 0.04 10.95 4.82
C ARG A 54 0.29 9.74 5.68
N THR A 55 0.29 8.58 5.04
CA THR A 55 0.54 7.29 5.65
C THR A 55 1.82 6.69 5.10
N LYS A 56 2.72 6.33 6.01
CA LYS A 56 3.91 5.52 5.72
C LYS A 56 3.67 4.11 6.22
N SER A 57 3.91 3.11 5.38
CA SER A 57 3.77 1.71 5.74
C SER A 57 5.02 0.92 5.38
N ILE A 58 5.42 0.02 6.27
CA ILE A 58 6.48 -0.97 6.06
C ILE A 58 5.85 -2.34 6.21
N LEU A 59 5.88 -3.14 5.15
CA LEU A 59 5.22 -4.44 5.07
C LEU A 59 6.27 -5.51 4.78
N TRP A 60 6.31 -6.56 5.59
CA TRP A 60 7.10 -7.75 5.34
C TRP A 60 6.19 -8.78 4.70
N VAL A 61 6.44 -9.13 3.45
CA VAL A 61 5.55 -9.94 2.61
C VAL A 61 6.27 -11.20 2.16
N ARG A 62 5.63 -12.35 2.35
CA ARG A 62 6.12 -13.67 1.92
C ARG A 62 5.19 -14.25 0.86
N GLY A 63 5.71 -15.16 0.04
CA GLY A 63 4.90 -15.99 -0.87
C GLY A 63 4.34 -15.25 -2.10
N VAL A 64 4.94 -14.12 -2.48
CA VAL A 64 4.52 -13.36 -3.66
C VAL A 64 4.69 -14.23 -4.91
N SER A 65 3.59 -14.55 -5.56
CA SER A 65 3.54 -15.37 -6.77
C SER A 65 2.36 -14.94 -7.63
N GLY A 66 2.59 -14.79 -8.94
CA GLY A 66 1.54 -14.37 -9.86
C GLY A 66 0.46 -15.45 -9.98
N GLY A 67 -0.80 -15.10 -9.72
CA GLY A 67 -1.94 -15.88 -10.26
C GLY A 67 -1.94 -15.68 -11.77
N GLY A 68 -1.31 -16.60 -12.50
CA GLY A 68 -0.81 -16.36 -13.85
C GLY A 68 -1.86 -16.23 -14.94
N ILE A 69 -1.45 -15.65 -16.07
CA ILE A 69 -1.74 -16.07 -17.45
C ILE A 69 -0.52 -15.61 -18.27
N GLY A 70 -0.09 -16.42 -19.24
CA GLY A 70 1.16 -16.25 -19.98
C GLY A 70 1.43 -14.82 -20.49
N GLY A 71 2.64 -14.35 -20.21
CA GLY A 71 3.24 -13.19 -20.83
C GLY A 71 4.73 -13.39 -20.84
N SER A 72 5.25 -13.96 -21.93
CA SER A 72 6.68 -13.91 -22.27
C SER A 72 7.05 -12.45 -22.48
N GLY A 73 7.41 -11.76 -21.41
CA GLY A 73 7.87 -10.37 -21.43
C GLY A 73 9.16 -10.29 -20.63
N SER A 74 10.28 -10.16 -21.33
CA SER A 74 11.59 -9.88 -20.75
C SER A 74 11.53 -8.54 -19.99
N GLY A 75 11.50 -8.60 -18.66
CA GLY A 75 11.49 -7.40 -17.81
C GLY A 75 10.84 -7.61 -16.45
N SER A 76 11.64 -7.78 -15.39
CA SER A 76 11.19 -7.72 -13.98
C SER A 76 10.11 -8.74 -13.54
N GLY A 77 10.07 -9.94 -14.13
CA GLY A 77 9.10 -11.00 -13.84
C GLY A 77 9.23 -11.70 -12.46
N GLY A 78 10.04 -11.14 -11.56
CA GLY A 78 10.23 -11.69 -10.20
C GLY A 78 9.12 -11.29 -9.22
N PRO A 79 9.13 -11.88 -8.01
CA PRO A 79 8.17 -11.54 -6.96
C PRO A 79 8.20 -10.04 -6.60
N GLU A 80 9.39 -9.41 -6.69
CA GLU A 80 9.55 -7.98 -6.48
C GLU A 80 8.78 -7.14 -7.51
N GLY A 81 8.89 -7.45 -8.81
CA GLY A 81 8.19 -6.70 -9.85
C GLY A 81 6.67 -6.88 -9.80
N LEU A 82 6.19 -8.07 -9.39
CA LEU A 82 4.77 -8.32 -9.15
C LEU A 82 4.25 -7.49 -7.97
N LEU A 83 4.94 -7.56 -6.83
CA LEU A 83 4.56 -6.80 -5.64
C LEU A 83 4.61 -5.29 -5.90
N ARG A 84 5.66 -4.81 -6.59
CA ARG A 84 5.82 -3.39 -6.93
C ARG A 84 4.65 -2.89 -7.75
N ARG A 85 4.26 -3.62 -8.80
CA ARG A 85 3.12 -3.25 -9.65
C ARG A 85 1.81 -3.24 -8.86
N ALA A 86 1.56 -4.27 -8.05
CA ALA A 86 0.35 -4.35 -7.25
C ALA A 86 0.23 -3.18 -6.25
N LEU A 87 1.31 -2.84 -5.55
CA LEU A 87 1.32 -1.73 -4.60
C LEU A 87 1.31 -0.37 -5.29
N LYS A 88 1.90 -0.24 -6.49
CA LYS A 88 1.92 1.01 -7.25
C LYS A 88 0.51 1.49 -7.59
N VAL A 89 -0.39 0.58 -7.96
CA VAL A 89 -1.81 0.89 -8.21
C VAL A 89 -2.49 1.52 -6.99
N VAL A 90 -2.08 1.14 -5.78
CA VAL A 90 -2.69 1.67 -4.55
C VAL A 90 -2.15 3.07 -4.22
N VAL A 91 -0.84 3.27 -4.36
CA VAL A 91 -0.23 4.57 -4.04
C VAL A 91 -0.51 5.64 -5.08
N ASP A 92 -0.68 5.26 -6.36
CA ASP A 92 -0.99 6.20 -7.45
C ASP A 92 -2.49 6.55 -7.51
N LYS A 93 -3.33 5.85 -6.73
CA LYS A 93 -4.76 6.13 -6.68
C LYS A 93 -4.97 7.48 -5.96
N PRO A 94 -5.46 8.51 -6.66
CA PRO A 94 -5.72 9.80 -6.03
C PRO A 94 -6.80 9.64 -4.95
N SER A 95 -6.76 10.50 -3.93
CA SER A 95 -7.95 10.74 -3.13
C SER A 95 -9.09 11.08 -4.08
N SER A 96 -10.24 10.41 -3.89
CA SER A 96 -11.46 10.80 -4.59
C SER A 96 -11.80 12.20 -4.09
N SER A 97 -11.17 13.21 -4.67
CA SER A 97 -11.38 14.61 -4.37
C SER A 97 -12.82 14.92 -4.77
N GLY A 98 -13.71 14.84 -3.80
CA GLY A 98 -14.99 15.51 -3.88
C GLY A 98 -14.67 16.99 -4.03
N ASN A 99 -14.76 17.47 -5.27
CA ASN A 99 -14.68 18.87 -5.59
C ASN A 99 -15.93 19.56 -5.00
N MET A 100 -15.96 19.80 -3.70
CA MET A 100 -16.92 20.71 -3.06
C MET A 100 -16.21 22.03 -2.80
N GLY A 101 -16.00 22.78 -3.89
CA GLY A 101 -15.83 24.21 -3.80
C GLY A 101 -17.13 24.86 -3.34
N HIS A 102 -17.25 25.08 -2.03
CA HIS A 102 -17.93 26.24 -1.46
C HIS A 102 -17.64 26.33 0.05
N HIS A 103 -16.81 27.30 0.42
CA HIS A 103 -17.06 28.22 1.54
C HIS A 103 -17.66 27.62 2.82
N LEU A 104 -16.81 27.26 3.80
CA LEU A 104 -16.83 27.70 5.21
C LEU A 104 -15.99 26.78 6.11
N GLY A 105 -15.19 27.41 6.97
CA GLY A 105 -14.95 26.89 8.33
C GLY A 105 -13.61 26.19 8.55
N LEU A 106 -12.67 26.94 9.14
CA LEU A 106 -11.68 26.41 10.07
C LEU A 106 -12.30 25.34 10.99
N MET A 107 -11.62 24.22 11.20
CA MET A 107 -11.35 23.72 12.55
C MET A 107 -10.03 22.95 12.58
N VAL A 108 -9.05 23.58 13.22
CA VAL A 108 -7.98 22.90 13.96
C VAL A 108 -8.65 21.96 14.97
N GLY A 109 -8.28 20.69 14.98
CA GLY A 109 -8.85 19.75 15.95
C GLY A 109 -8.29 18.35 15.86
N SER A 110 -7.18 18.10 16.56
CA SER A 110 -6.77 16.76 16.97
C SER A 110 -7.92 16.09 17.73
N ARG A 111 -8.61 15.12 17.11
CA ARG A 111 -9.37 14.08 17.82
C ARG A 111 -9.24 12.76 17.07
N ILE A 112 -8.61 11.81 17.77
CA ILE A 112 -8.57 10.41 17.43
C ILE A 112 -10.00 9.88 17.50
N GLN A 113 -10.63 9.58 16.37
CA GLN A 113 -11.62 8.51 16.28
C GLN A 113 -11.91 8.13 14.83
N SER A 114 -11.34 7.01 14.39
CA SER A 114 -12.07 6.10 13.53
C SER A 114 -11.65 4.66 13.80
N PRO A 115 -12.60 3.80 14.21
CA PRO A 115 -12.34 2.39 14.43
C PRO A 115 -12.18 1.75 13.05
N TYR A 116 -11.02 1.19 12.79
CA TYR A 116 -10.81 0.30 11.67
C TYR A 116 -11.77 -0.90 11.82
N TYR A 117 -12.93 -0.86 11.16
CA TYR A 117 -13.85 -1.99 11.07
C TYR A 117 -13.18 -3.12 10.27
N TYR A 118 -13.00 -4.26 10.93
CA TYR A 118 -12.62 -5.54 10.33
C TYR A 118 -13.86 -6.22 9.73
N TYR A 119 -13.72 -6.80 8.53
CA TYR A 119 -14.55 -7.89 8.03
C TYR A 119 -13.68 -9.15 7.93
#